data_AF-A0A9E6JMR3-F1
#
_entry.id   AF-A0A9E6JMR3-F1
#
_cell.length_a   1.000
_cell.length_b   1.000
_cell.length_c   1.000
_cell.angle_alpha   90.00
_cell.angle_beta   90.00
_cell.angle_gamma   90.00
#
_symmetry.space_group_name_H-M   'P 1'
#
loop_
_entity.id
_entity.type
_entity.pdbx_description
1 polymer ?
#
loop_
_entity_poly.entity_id
_entity_poly.type
_entity_poly.pdbx_seq_one_letter_code
_entity_poly.pdbx_strand_id
1 'polypeptide(L)'
;MKLSRILPPALGTAALMAGGPAVPPAAPVTVSLTWSVPAEGSRAGIPKTLELTATRPPEVRKEPVYRSKPLYGHIRLGNGPRASTTLAVDNLESGDYRIFVDLNQNGDLTDDGSGEWPMRTEREGRIFYGGRFSVRASYGTATAERTFAMLPLNLSIAKGDGGRLGFLAQWGREGRMDLEGRSYKLTLREGDCDGLFKKPAATLEEAKLHRPVNLVGTQGQGTDPADRFMVDIRGPFKIGA
;
A
#
# COMPACT_ATOMS: atom_id res chain seq x y z
N MET A 1 5.46 -15.32 -3.32
CA MET A 1 5.51 -14.97 -1.90
C MET A 1 5.01 -16.11 -1.04
N LYS A 2 5.91 -16.66 -0.22
CA LYS A 2 5.62 -17.73 0.75
C LYS A 2 5.66 -17.16 2.18
N LEU A 3 4.68 -17.45 3.02
CA LEU A 3 4.69 -17.10 4.45
C LEU A 3 4.92 -18.36 5.29
N SER A 4 5.86 -18.32 6.25
CA SER A 4 6.02 -19.38 7.26
C SER A 4 6.04 -18.83 8.67
N ARG A 5 5.19 -19.36 9.56
CA ARG A 5 5.14 -18.99 10.98
C ARG A 5 6.17 -19.77 11.80
N ILE A 6 6.94 -19.08 12.64
CA ILE A 6 7.66 -19.69 13.76
C ILE A 6 6.80 -19.46 15.01
N LEU A 7 6.28 -20.53 15.62
CA LEU A 7 5.63 -20.40 16.92
C LEU A 7 6.70 -20.04 17.96
N PRO A 8 6.55 -18.97 18.75
CA PRO A 8 7.44 -18.75 19.87
C PRO A 8 7.29 -19.91 20.85
N PRO A 9 8.37 -20.33 21.53
CA PRO A 9 8.24 -21.25 22.66
C PRO A 9 7.28 -20.61 23.66
N ALA A 10 6.30 -21.38 24.15
CA ALA A 10 5.31 -20.89 25.09
C ALA A 10 6.02 -20.26 26.30
N LEU A 11 5.76 -18.97 26.57
CA LEU A 11 6.15 -18.30 27.82
C LEU A 11 5.29 -18.89 28.95
N GLY A 12 5.70 -20.06 29.42
CA GLY A 12 5.07 -20.77 30.52
C GLY A 12 5.52 -20.20 31.86
N THR A 13 4.56 -19.77 32.67
CA THR A 13 4.68 -19.61 34.12
C THR A 13 5.21 -20.93 34.68
N ALA A 14 6.42 -20.93 35.24
CA ALA A 14 7.09 -22.11 35.75
C ALA A 14 6.38 -22.64 37.01
N ALA A 15 5.31 -23.42 36.81
CA ALA A 15 4.93 -24.46 37.75
C ALA A 15 5.82 -25.67 37.45
N LEU A 16 6.67 -26.07 38.40
CA LEU A 16 7.40 -27.33 38.37
C LEU A 16 6.37 -28.48 38.35
N MET A 17 5.88 -28.85 37.18
CA MET A 17 5.18 -30.11 36.95
C MET A 17 6.16 -31.08 36.31
N ALA A 18 6.38 -32.19 37.00
CA ALA A 18 7.30 -33.24 36.62
C ALA A 18 7.00 -33.81 35.22
N GLY A 19 8.02 -33.79 34.34
CA GLY A 19 8.34 -34.90 33.44
C GLY A 19 7.39 -35.26 32.29
N GLY A 20 6.46 -34.39 31.87
CA GLY A 20 5.68 -34.65 30.65
C GLY A 20 6.58 -34.67 29.39
N PRO A 21 6.35 -35.58 28.42
CA PRO A 21 7.11 -35.58 27.17
C PRO A 21 6.95 -34.23 26.47
N ALA A 22 8.06 -33.64 26.05
CA ALA A 22 8.05 -32.39 25.29
C ALA A 22 7.20 -32.56 24.02
N VAL A 23 6.13 -31.77 23.90
CA VAL A 23 5.35 -31.73 22.67
C VAL A 23 6.24 -31.14 21.57
N PRO A 24 6.48 -31.85 20.46
CA PRO A 24 7.32 -31.33 19.39
C PRO A 24 6.70 -30.04 18.82
N PRO A 25 7.53 -29.07 18.41
CA PRO A 25 7.03 -27.84 17.80
C PRO A 25 6.22 -28.17 16.55
N ALA A 26 5.07 -27.51 16.36
CA ALA A 26 4.24 -27.71 15.19
C ALA A 26 5.01 -27.34 13.90
N ALA A 27 4.76 -28.10 12.83
CA ALA A 27 5.37 -27.85 11.53
C ALA A 27 4.98 -26.46 10.99
N PRO A 28 5.88 -25.75 10.29
CA PRO A 28 5.57 -24.44 9.73
C PRO A 28 4.51 -24.55 8.63
N VAL A 29 3.45 -23.75 8.74
CA VAL A 29 2.43 -23.61 7.68
C VAL A 29 2.98 -22.70 6.59
N THR A 30 2.92 -23.16 5.33
CA THR A 30 3.32 -22.35 4.16
C THR A 30 2.11 -21.91 3.37
N VAL A 31 1.99 -20.60 3.12
CA VAL A 31 0.91 -20.02 2.32
C VAL A 31 1.48 -19.34 1.07
N SER A 32 0.86 -19.57 -0.09
CA SER A 32 1.14 -18.82 -1.32
C SER A 32 0.10 -17.72 -1.52
N LEU A 33 0.57 -16.49 -1.74
CA LEU A 33 -0.29 -15.33 -1.99
C LEU A 33 -0.05 -14.75 -3.39
N THR A 34 -1.14 -14.38 -4.06
CA THR A 34 -1.16 -13.70 -5.36
C THR A 34 -1.58 -12.25 -5.21
N TRP A 35 -1.10 -11.38 -6.11
CA TRP A 35 -1.62 -10.03 -6.17
C TRP A 35 -3.12 -10.05 -6.48
N SER A 36 -3.90 -9.29 -5.72
CA SER A 36 -5.27 -8.99 -6.05
C SER A 36 -5.48 -7.49 -5.99
N VAL A 37 -6.27 -6.99 -6.92
CA VAL A 37 -6.89 -5.68 -6.75
C VAL A 37 -8.07 -5.92 -5.82
N PRO A 38 -8.14 -5.24 -4.66
CA PRO A 38 -9.29 -5.37 -3.79
C PRO A 38 -10.57 -5.07 -4.57
N ALA A 39 -11.65 -5.77 -4.27
CA ALA A 39 -12.97 -5.42 -4.79
C ALA A 39 -13.25 -3.94 -4.54
N GLU A 40 -13.94 -3.30 -5.48
CA GLU A 40 -14.28 -1.88 -5.40
C GLU A 40 -14.98 -1.57 -4.06
N GLY A 41 -14.56 -0.50 -3.39
CA GLY A 41 -15.03 -0.14 -2.04
C GLY A 41 -14.23 -0.75 -0.87
N SER A 42 -13.38 -1.74 -1.11
CA SER A 42 -12.47 -2.25 -0.06
C SER A 42 -11.34 -1.25 0.20
N ARG A 43 -11.45 -0.50 1.29
CA ARG A 43 -10.37 0.39 1.75
C ARG A 43 -9.27 -0.44 2.43
N ALA A 44 -8.40 -1.03 1.61
CA ALA A 44 -7.12 -1.54 2.08
C ALA A 44 -6.13 -0.38 2.11
N GLY A 45 -5.63 -0.02 3.29
CA GLY A 45 -4.66 1.06 3.49
C GLY A 45 -5.23 2.24 4.28
N ILE A 46 -4.32 3.06 4.79
CA ILE A 46 -4.65 4.28 5.53
C ILE A 46 -4.19 5.45 4.65
N PRO A 47 -5.06 6.44 4.36
CA PRO A 47 -4.69 7.59 3.54
C PRO A 47 -3.41 8.27 4.04
N LYS A 48 -2.66 8.84 3.10
CA LYS A 48 -1.46 9.64 3.36
C LYS A 48 -1.61 10.98 2.68
N THR A 49 -0.89 11.96 3.20
CA THR A 49 -0.79 13.29 2.62
C THR A 49 0.59 13.44 2.03
N LEU A 50 0.66 13.99 0.83
CA LEU A 50 1.86 14.42 0.13
C LEU A 50 1.84 15.94 0.05
N GLU A 51 2.86 16.57 0.61
CA GLU A 51 3.09 18.00 0.45
C GLU A 51 3.69 18.24 -0.94
N LEU A 52 2.99 18.99 -1.79
CA LEU A 52 3.50 19.32 -3.12
C LEU A 52 4.48 20.50 -3.05
N THR A 53 5.44 20.53 -3.98
CA THR A 53 6.51 21.54 -3.98
C THR A 53 6.56 22.31 -5.29
N ALA A 54 7.04 23.56 -5.27
CA ALA A 54 7.21 24.36 -6.48
C ALA A 54 8.44 23.97 -7.31
N THR A 55 9.30 23.09 -6.79
CA THR A 55 10.55 22.70 -7.46
C THR A 55 10.25 21.59 -8.46
N ARG A 56 10.52 21.87 -9.74
CA ARG A 56 10.42 20.86 -10.80
C ARG A 56 11.41 19.71 -10.53
N PRO A 57 10.94 18.45 -10.50
CA PRO A 57 11.84 17.30 -10.37
C PRO A 57 12.71 17.12 -11.63
N PRO A 58 13.99 16.71 -11.48
CA PRO A 58 14.91 16.53 -12.60
C PRO A 58 14.48 15.43 -13.58
N GLU A 59 13.68 14.45 -13.14
CA GLU A 59 13.15 13.39 -13.99
C GLU A 59 12.05 13.86 -14.96
N VAL A 60 11.40 14.99 -14.69
CA VAL A 60 10.40 15.58 -15.61
C VAL A 60 11.16 16.18 -16.79
N ARG A 61 11.00 15.59 -17.97
CA ARG A 61 11.65 15.98 -19.22
C ARG A 61 10.75 16.83 -20.10
N LYS A 62 9.43 16.57 -20.07
CA LYS A 62 8.44 17.28 -20.86
C LYS A 62 7.21 17.60 -20.01
N GLU A 63 6.72 18.82 -20.16
CA GLU A 63 5.66 19.41 -19.34
C GLU A 63 4.52 19.88 -20.23
N PRO A 64 3.27 19.79 -19.77
CA PRO A 64 2.14 20.41 -20.45
C PRO A 64 2.23 21.94 -20.35
N VAL A 65 1.44 22.63 -21.17
CA VAL A 65 1.22 24.06 -20.98
C VAL A 65 0.32 24.26 -19.77
N TYR A 66 0.92 24.71 -18.66
CA TYR A 66 0.22 25.04 -17.43
C TYR A 66 -0.54 26.36 -17.56
N ARG A 67 -1.65 26.49 -16.81
CA ARG A 67 -2.43 27.73 -16.69
C ARG A 67 -1.88 28.65 -15.60
N SER A 68 -1.13 28.09 -14.66
CA SER A 68 -0.50 28.82 -13.55
C SER A 68 0.83 28.16 -13.17
N LYS A 69 1.38 28.50 -12.00
CA LYS A 69 2.57 27.82 -11.48
C LYS A 69 2.19 26.45 -10.91
N PRO A 70 2.66 25.33 -11.49
CA PRO A 70 2.36 23.99 -10.98
C PRO A 70 3.09 23.71 -9.65
N LEU A 71 2.55 22.76 -8.89
CA LEU A 71 3.25 22.09 -7.80
C LEU A 71 3.44 20.61 -8.12
N TYR A 72 4.57 20.05 -7.72
CA TYR A 72 5.01 18.69 -8.05
C TYR A 72 5.04 17.80 -6.82
N GLY A 73 4.87 16.49 -7.05
CA GLY A 73 4.96 15.47 -6.01
C GLY A 73 5.45 14.13 -6.54
N HIS A 74 5.95 13.30 -5.63
CA HIS A 74 6.36 11.92 -5.90
C HIS A 74 5.64 10.95 -4.99
N ILE A 75 5.10 9.88 -5.57
CA ILE A 75 4.52 8.76 -4.83
C ILE A 75 5.35 7.53 -5.15
N ARG A 76 6.00 6.97 -4.12
CA ARG A 76 6.86 5.79 -4.26
C ARG A 76 6.09 4.51 -3.98
N LEU A 77 5.99 3.64 -4.98
CA LEU A 77 5.36 2.33 -4.93
C LEU A 77 6.37 1.22 -5.29
N GLY A 78 6.83 0.53 -4.26
CA GLY A 78 7.83 -0.52 -4.33
C GLY A 78 9.26 -0.01 -4.05
N ASN A 79 10.24 -0.88 -4.35
CA ASN A 79 11.65 -0.65 -4.06
C ASN A 79 12.56 -0.78 -5.30
N GLY A 80 11.98 -0.98 -6.48
CA GLY A 80 12.70 -1.04 -7.75
C GLY A 80 13.14 0.33 -8.27
N PRO A 81 13.85 0.36 -9.42
CA PRO A 81 14.33 1.60 -10.04
C PRO A 81 13.19 2.48 -10.57
N ARG A 82 12.03 1.88 -10.87
CA ARG A 82 10.84 2.54 -11.43
C ARG A 82 9.70 2.64 -10.41
N ALA A 83 10.06 2.81 -9.14
CA ALA A 83 9.07 2.85 -8.05
C ALA A 83 8.48 4.26 -7.85
N SER A 84 9.08 5.31 -8.42
CA SER A 84 8.61 6.69 -8.23
C SER A 84 7.62 7.06 -9.34
N THR A 85 6.40 7.45 -8.98
CA THR A 85 5.43 8.08 -9.89
C THR A 85 5.44 9.57 -9.64
N THR A 86 5.75 10.35 -10.67
CA THR A 86 5.78 11.81 -10.62
C THR A 86 4.44 12.38 -11.04
N LEU A 87 4.04 13.48 -10.41
CA LEU A 87 2.83 14.20 -10.79
C LEU A 87 3.02 15.70 -10.65
N ALA A 88 2.17 16.46 -11.34
CA ALA A 88 2.02 17.90 -11.22
C ALA A 88 0.55 18.26 -11.02
N VAL A 89 0.29 19.21 -10.13
CA VAL A 89 -1.03 19.84 -9.93
C VAL A 89 -0.92 21.30 -10.32
N ASP A 90 -1.78 21.74 -11.22
CA ASP A 90 -1.82 23.10 -11.74
C ASP A 90 -3.13 23.80 -11.34
N ASN A 91 -3.12 25.12 -11.45
CA ASN A 91 -4.25 26.02 -11.34
C ASN A 91 -4.85 26.07 -9.93
N LEU A 92 -3.99 25.94 -8.91
CA LEU A 92 -4.37 25.95 -7.50
C LEU A 92 -4.96 27.29 -7.04
N GLU A 93 -4.57 28.38 -7.68
CA GLU A 93 -5.00 29.74 -7.30
C GLU A 93 -6.44 30.04 -7.72
N SER A 94 -6.88 29.59 -8.91
CA SER A 94 -8.24 29.84 -9.39
C SER A 94 -9.27 28.88 -8.79
N GLY A 95 -8.83 27.69 -8.36
CA GLY A 95 -9.72 26.65 -7.88
C GLY A 95 -10.23 25.67 -8.94
N ASP A 96 -9.84 25.81 -10.21
CA ASP A 96 -10.13 24.86 -11.30
C ASP A 96 -8.90 23.95 -11.52
N TYR A 97 -8.67 23.06 -10.55
CA TYR A 97 -7.42 22.32 -10.46
C TYR A 97 -7.26 21.36 -11.63
N ARG A 98 -6.02 21.17 -12.08
CA ARG A 98 -5.64 20.17 -13.08
C ARG A 98 -4.61 19.21 -12.50
N ILE A 99 -4.61 17.96 -12.94
CA ILE A 99 -3.65 16.93 -12.50
C ILE A 99 -3.02 16.20 -13.68
N PHE A 100 -1.70 16.13 -13.69
CA PHE A 100 -0.90 15.39 -14.65
C PHE A 100 -0.09 14.34 -13.89
N VAL A 101 -0.20 13.07 -14.28
CA VAL A 101 0.48 11.96 -13.61
C VAL A 101 1.29 11.21 -14.65
N ASP A 102 2.58 11.01 -14.39
CA ASP A 102 3.50 10.20 -15.21
C ASP A 102 3.20 8.70 -14.96
N LEU A 103 2.09 8.21 -15.51
CA LEU A 103 1.59 6.85 -15.33
C LEU A 103 2.55 5.82 -15.92
N ASN A 104 3.25 6.19 -17.00
CA ASN A 104 4.18 5.32 -17.69
C ASN A 104 5.65 5.49 -17.22
N GLN A 105 5.95 6.50 -16.40
CA GLN A 105 7.25 6.77 -15.78
C GLN A 105 8.36 7.08 -16.80
N ASN A 106 8.05 7.84 -17.84
CA ASN A 106 9.01 8.26 -18.88
C ASN A 106 9.48 9.71 -18.71
N GLY A 107 8.91 10.46 -17.74
CA GLY A 107 9.19 11.87 -17.50
C GLY A 107 8.45 12.84 -18.43
N ASP A 108 7.47 12.38 -19.20
CA ASP A 108 6.61 13.20 -20.07
C ASP A 108 5.22 13.33 -19.43
N LEU A 109 4.93 14.47 -18.81
CA LEU A 109 3.62 14.70 -18.19
C LEU A 109 2.50 15.03 -19.21
N THR A 110 2.77 14.91 -20.51
CA THR A 110 1.82 15.27 -21.58
C THR A 110 1.17 14.09 -22.29
N ASP A 111 1.63 12.85 -22.07
CA ASP A 111 1.19 11.68 -22.82
C ASP A 111 0.26 10.72 -22.03
N ASP A 112 0.09 10.96 -20.72
CA ASP A 112 -0.66 10.07 -19.83
C ASP A 112 -2.07 10.60 -19.42
N GLY A 113 -2.52 11.73 -19.98
CA GLY A 113 -3.88 12.25 -19.74
C GLY A 113 -4.11 13.69 -20.17
N SER A 114 -5.36 14.16 -20.05
CA SER A 114 -5.80 15.51 -20.45
C SER A 114 -5.51 16.60 -19.42
N GLY A 115 -5.06 16.24 -18.21
CA GLY A 115 -4.96 17.16 -17.08
C GLY A 115 -6.25 17.29 -16.26
N GLU A 116 -7.33 16.60 -16.63
CA GLU A 116 -8.62 16.68 -15.94
C GLU A 116 -8.69 15.71 -14.75
N TRP A 117 -9.40 16.12 -13.70
CA TRP A 117 -9.72 15.22 -12.60
C TRP A 117 -10.91 14.32 -12.98
N PRO A 118 -10.82 12.99 -12.77
CA PRO A 118 -11.94 12.08 -13.02
C PRO A 118 -13.19 12.40 -12.20
N MET A 119 -13.02 13.02 -11.03
CA MET A 119 -14.12 13.37 -10.13
C MET A 119 -13.92 14.76 -9.55
N ARG A 120 -15.00 15.55 -9.57
CA ARG A 120 -15.15 16.81 -8.84
C ARG A 120 -16.46 16.77 -8.07
N THR A 121 -16.40 16.93 -6.76
CA THR A 121 -17.60 16.90 -5.89
C THR A 121 -17.60 18.10 -4.97
N GLU A 122 -18.79 18.60 -4.65
CA GLU A 122 -18.99 19.60 -3.62
C GLU A 122 -19.69 18.96 -2.42
N ARG A 123 -19.11 19.11 -1.23
CA ARG A 123 -19.65 18.58 0.03
C ARG A 123 -19.44 19.61 1.12
N GLU A 124 -20.51 19.98 1.82
CA GLU A 124 -20.46 20.93 2.94
C GLU A 124 -19.78 22.26 2.54
N GLY A 125 -20.06 22.76 1.32
CA GLY A 125 -19.48 23.99 0.78
C GLY A 125 -17.99 23.90 0.42
N ARG A 126 -17.40 22.70 0.43
CA ARG A 126 -16.01 22.43 0.01
C ARG A 126 -15.98 21.65 -1.30
N ILE A 127 -15.12 22.09 -2.21
CA ILE A 127 -14.87 21.40 -3.48
C ILE A 127 -13.73 20.40 -3.29
N PHE A 128 -13.98 19.15 -3.65
CA PHE A 128 -13.02 18.06 -3.66
C PHE A 128 -12.79 17.59 -5.08
N TYR A 129 -11.52 17.50 -5.46
CA TYR A 129 -11.06 16.84 -6.66
C TYR A 129 -10.55 15.46 -6.29
N GLY A 130 -10.85 14.45 -7.10
CA GLY A 130 -10.41 13.10 -6.85
C GLY A 130 -10.36 12.25 -8.11
N GLY A 131 -9.65 11.13 -8.03
CA GLY A 131 -9.53 10.21 -9.15
C GLY A 131 -8.83 8.94 -8.75
N ARG A 132 -9.09 7.88 -9.52
CA ARG A 132 -8.41 6.59 -9.40
C ARG A 132 -7.53 6.39 -10.63
N PHE A 133 -6.24 6.21 -10.40
CA PHE A 133 -5.22 6.05 -11.42
C PHE A 133 -4.61 4.65 -11.33
N SER A 134 -4.26 4.04 -12.46
CA SER A 134 -3.52 2.78 -12.49
C SER A 134 -2.04 3.08 -12.66
N VAL A 135 -1.25 2.88 -11.61
CA VAL A 135 0.16 3.27 -11.57
C VAL A 135 1.07 2.06 -11.44
N ARG A 136 2.26 2.13 -12.03
CA ARG A 136 3.26 1.05 -11.92
C ARG A 136 3.92 1.08 -10.55
N ALA A 137 3.86 -0.04 -9.85
CA ALA A 137 4.77 -0.35 -8.75
C ALA A 137 5.93 -1.20 -9.26
N SER A 138 7.15 -0.88 -8.83
CA SER A 138 8.37 -1.55 -9.27
C SER A 138 9.06 -2.25 -8.09
N TYR A 139 9.41 -3.52 -8.27
CA TYR A 139 10.01 -4.36 -7.22
C TYR A 139 11.37 -4.90 -7.67
N GLY A 140 12.37 -4.84 -6.79
CA GLY A 140 13.71 -5.33 -7.09
C GLY A 140 14.76 -4.71 -6.19
N THR A 141 15.85 -4.24 -6.80
CA THR A 141 16.86 -3.40 -6.16
C THR A 141 16.75 -1.97 -6.67
N ALA A 142 17.54 -1.05 -6.11
CA ALA A 142 17.60 0.32 -6.61
C ALA A 142 18.01 0.44 -8.08
N THR A 143 18.72 -0.56 -8.63
CA THR A 143 19.29 -0.54 -9.99
C THR A 143 18.68 -1.57 -10.93
N ALA A 144 17.93 -2.55 -10.43
CA ALA A 144 17.37 -3.62 -11.25
C ALA A 144 15.94 -3.94 -10.83
N GLU A 145 15.01 -3.79 -11.77
CA GLU A 145 13.64 -4.29 -11.61
C GLU A 145 13.62 -5.81 -11.78
N ARG A 146 12.92 -6.49 -10.87
CA ARG A 146 12.69 -7.94 -10.90
C ARG A 146 11.26 -8.27 -11.32
N THR A 147 10.32 -7.47 -10.83
CA THR A 147 8.89 -7.63 -11.08
C THR A 147 8.23 -6.26 -10.98
N PHE A 148 7.05 -6.13 -11.58
CA PHE A 148 6.20 -4.97 -11.39
C PHE A 148 4.74 -5.40 -11.15
N ALA A 149 3.91 -4.47 -10.72
CA ALA A 149 2.46 -4.61 -10.68
C ALA A 149 1.81 -3.28 -11.05
N MET A 150 0.63 -3.33 -11.68
CA MET A 150 -0.21 -2.14 -11.84
C MET A 150 -1.13 -2.05 -10.63
N LEU A 151 -1.02 -0.98 -9.86
CA LEU A 151 -1.75 -0.78 -8.61
C LEU A 151 -2.71 0.42 -8.75
N PRO A 152 -3.92 0.34 -8.18
CA PRO A 152 -4.80 1.48 -8.13
C PRO A 152 -4.32 2.48 -7.07
N LEU A 153 -4.20 3.73 -7.48
CA LEU A 153 -3.86 4.87 -6.64
C LEU A 153 -5.02 5.85 -6.68
N ASN A 154 -5.66 6.06 -5.53
CA ASN A 154 -6.66 7.09 -5.35
C ASN A 154 -5.94 8.36 -4.96
N LEU A 155 -6.16 9.44 -5.70
CA LEU A 155 -5.66 10.78 -5.41
C LEU A 155 -6.84 11.67 -5.07
N SER A 156 -6.64 12.59 -4.14
CA SER A 156 -7.66 13.58 -3.77
C SER A 156 -7.03 14.86 -3.25
N ILE A 157 -7.60 16.00 -3.60
CA ILE A 157 -7.21 17.31 -3.07
C ILE A 157 -8.46 18.17 -2.86
N ALA A 158 -8.50 18.92 -1.76
CA ALA A 158 -9.55 19.90 -1.52
C ALA A 158 -9.13 21.27 -2.06
N LYS A 159 -10.09 22.05 -2.58
CA LYS A 159 -9.85 23.44 -2.94
C LYS A 159 -9.42 24.23 -1.70
N GLY A 160 -8.37 25.03 -1.83
CA GLY A 160 -7.80 25.82 -0.73
C GLY A 160 -6.85 25.07 0.22
N ASP A 161 -6.59 23.77 0.01
CA ASP A 161 -5.76 22.95 0.93
C ASP A 161 -4.24 23.18 0.80
N GLY A 162 -3.83 24.31 0.20
CA GLY A 162 -2.43 24.73 0.14
C GLY A 162 -1.48 23.79 -0.61
N GLY A 163 -1.98 22.91 -1.48
CA GLY A 163 -1.16 21.94 -2.20
C GLY A 163 -0.95 20.62 -1.43
N ARG A 164 -1.78 20.32 -0.44
CA ARG A 164 -1.79 18.99 0.21
C ARG A 164 -2.56 17.98 -0.62
N LEU A 165 -1.84 17.03 -1.21
CA LEU A 165 -2.43 15.95 -1.97
C LEU A 165 -2.64 14.72 -1.08
N GLY A 166 -3.89 14.36 -0.84
CA GLY A 166 -4.23 13.07 -0.26
C GLY A 166 -4.05 11.95 -1.27
N PHE A 167 -3.48 10.83 -0.84
CA PHE A 167 -3.42 9.61 -1.62
C PHE A 167 -3.73 8.37 -0.79
N LEU A 168 -4.39 7.41 -1.41
CA LEU A 168 -4.65 6.09 -0.85
C LEU A 168 -4.43 5.05 -1.92
N ALA A 169 -3.56 4.13 -1.60
CA ALA A 169 -3.01 3.21 -2.54
C ALA A 169 -3.56 1.82 -2.14
N GLN A 170 -4.51 1.32 -2.94
CA GLN A 170 -5.40 0.24 -2.52
C GLN A 170 -4.93 -1.11 -3.07
N TRP A 171 -4.23 -1.89 -2.27
CA TRP A 171 -3.83 -3.24 -2.66
C TRP A 171 -3.82 -4.20 -1.51
N GLY A 172 -3.85 -5.48 -1.88
CA GLY A 172 -3.48 -6.57 -1.01
C GLY A 172 -2.85 -7.69 -1.82
N ARG A 173 -2.35 -8.69 -1.11
CA ARG A 173 -2.13 -10.00 -1.71
C ARG A 173 -3.14 -10.96 -1.11
N GLU A 174 -3.88 -11.65 -1.94
CA GLU A 174 -4.87 -12.61 -1.49
C GLU A 174 -4.37 -14.04 -1.68
N GLY A 175 -4.91 -14.95 -0.88
CA GLY A 175 -4.65 -16.37 -1.00
C GLY A 175 -5.57 -17.16 -0.11
N ARG A 176 -5.25 -18.43 0.09
CA ARG A 176 -6.01 -19.33 0.95
C ARG A 176 -5.06 -20.13 1.83
N MET A 177 -5.56 -20.52 3.00
CA MET A 177 -4.84 -21.40 3.92
C MET A 177 -5.83 -22.34 4.58
N ASP A 178 -5.47 -23.61 4.67
CA ASP A 178 -6.18 -24.57 5.49
C ASP A 178 -5.40 -24.77 6.80
N LEU A 179 -6.08 -24.61 7.93
CA LEU A 179 -5.50 -24.71 9.27
C LEU A 179 -6.50 -25.45 10.16
N GLU A 180 -6.07 -26.56 10.76
CA GLU A 180 -6.90 -27.37 11.68
C GLU A 180 -8.26 -27.78 11.07
N GLY A 181 -8.25 -28.16 9.79
CA GLY A 181 -9.46 -28.56 9.05
C GLY A 181 -10.37 -27.40 8.63
N ARG A 182 -9.97 -26.15 8.85
CA ARG A 182 -10.71 -24.94 8.44
C ARG A 182 -10.01 -24.23 7.30
N SER A 183 -10.78 -23.77 6.31
CA SER A 183 -10.27 -23.00 5.18
C SER A 183 -10.48 -21.49 5.39
N TYR A 184 -9.41 -20.73 5.23
CA TYR A 184 -9.39 -19.28 5.39
C TYR A 184 -9.07 -18.60 4.07
N LYS A 185 -9.85 -17.57 3.71
CA LYS A 185 -9.41 -16.55 2.75
C LYS A 185 -8.43 -15.64 3.45
N LEU A 186 -7.26 -15.45 2.86
CA LEU A 186 -6.21 -14.60 3.40
C LEU A 186 -6.11 -13.32 2.58
N THR A 187 -5.87 -12.20 3.26
CA THR A 187 -5.53 -10.92 2.65
C THR A 187 -4.35 -10.32 3.41
N LEU A 188 -3.25 -10.11 2.72
CA LEU A 188 -2.11 -9.39 3.22
C LEU A 188 -2.25 -7.91 2.85
N ARG A 189 -2.19 -7.04 3.84
CA ARG A 189 -2.35 -5.59 3.71
C ARG A 189 -1.14 -4.88 4.31
N GLU A 190 -0.69 -3.80 3.69
CA GLU A 190 0.32 -2.92 4.26
C GLU A 190 -0.26 -1.52 4.44
N GLY A 191 0.10 -0.84 5.53
CA GLY A 191 -0.54 0.42 5.92
C GLY A 191 0.15 1.70 5.43
N ASP A 192 1.36 1.61 4.89
CA ASP A 192 2.19 2.76 4.52
C ASP A 192 1.96 3.24 3.08
N CYS A 193 1.11 2.54 2.31
CA CYS A 193 0.79 2.89 0.93
C CYS A 193 2.04 2.96 0.03
N ASP A 194 3.03 2.10 0.28
CA ASP A 194 4.28 2.00 -0.49
C ASP A 194 4.43 0.69 -1.27
N GLY A 195 3.48 -0.26 -1.14
CA GLY A 195 3.46 -1.50 -1.89
C GLY A 195 4.47 -2.53 -1.38
N LEU A 196 5.14 -2.26 -0.25
CA LEU A 196 6.15 -3.13 0.34
C LEU A 196 5.57 -3.91 1.52
N PHE A 197 5.61 -5.24 1.40
CA PHE A 197 5.16 -6.15 2.46
C PHE A 197 6.32 -6.68 3.32
N LYS A 198 7.54 -6.65 2.81
CA LYS A 198 8.73 -7.09 3.54
C LYS A 198 9.32 -5.91 4.30
N LYS A 199 8.79 -5.69 5.50
CA LYS A 199 9.22 -4.64 6.44
C LYS A 199 9.69 -5.29 7.74
N PRO A 200 10.84 -5.99 7.73
CA PRO A 200 11.34 -6.61 8.95
C PRO A 200 11.55 -5.53 10.00
N ALA A 201 11.14 -5.82 11.23
CA ALA A 201 11.48 -5.01 12.40
C ALA A 201 12.24 -5.92 13.36
N ALA A 202 13.42 -5.49 13.81
CA ALA A 202 14.23 -6.25 14.75
C ALA A 202 13.60 -6.28 16.15
N THR A 203 12.78 -5.28 16.48
CA THR A 203 12.10 -5.15 17.76
C THR A 203 10.62 -4.74 17.60
N LEU A 204 9.81 -4.96 18.63
CA LEU A 204 8.43 -4.45 18.67
C LEU A 204 8.39 -2.91 18.64
N GLU A 205 9.37 -2.22 19.24
CA GLU A 205 9.44 -0.77 19.20
C GLU A 205 9.72 -0.25 17.78
N GLU A 206 10.63 -0.89 17.05
CA GLU A 206 10.86 -0.59 15.64
C GLU A 206 9.63 -0.88 14.78
N ALA A 207 8.89 -1.97 15.09
CA ALA A 207 7.64 -2.27 14.40
C ALA A 207 6.58 -1.18 14.62
N LYS A 208 6.60 -0.44 15.74
CA LYS A 208 5.67 0.68 15.97
C LYS A 208 5.99 1.91 15.11
N LEU A 209 7.22 2.06 14.60
CA LEU A 209 7.61 3.20 13.74
C LEU A 209 6.98 3.14 12.35
N HIS A 210 6.63 1.94 11.89
CA HIS A 210 5.99 1.71 10.59
C HIS A 210 4.57 1.21 10.78
N ARG A 211 3.72 1.43 9.79
CA ARG A 211 2.36 0.86 9.86
C ARG A 211 2.43 -0.66 9.70
N PRO A 212 1.53 -1.40 10.37
CA PRO A 212 1.56 -2.86 10.36
C PRO A 212 1.38 -3.43 8.97
N VAL A 213 2.07 -4.54 8.71
CA VAL A 213 1.77 -5.42 7.59
C VAL A 213 0.89 -6.53 8.13
N ASN A 214 -0.42 -6.41 7.93
CA ASN A 214 -1.40 -7.30 8.52
C ASN A 214 -1.74 -8.44 7.56
N LEU A 215 -1.59 -9.67 8.02
CA LEU A 215 -2.29 -10.82 7.44
C LEU A 215 -3.65 -10.92 8.11
N VAL A 216 -4.70 -10.70 7.33
CA VAL A 216 -6.09 -10.90 7.73
C VAL A 216 -6.55 -12.24 7.17
N GLY A 217 -7.01 -13.12 8.04
CA GLY A 217 -7.67 -14.35 7.63
C GLY A 217 -9.15 -14.30 7.96
N THR A 218 -9.97 -14.86 7.06
CA THR A 218 -11.42 -14.82 7.16
C THR A 218 -11.97 -16.19 6.79
N GLN A 219 -12.73 -16.79 7.71
CA GLN A 219 -13.45 -18.03 7.50
C GLN A 219 -14.81 -17.76 6.83
N GLY A 220 -15.27 -18.66 5.96
CA GLY A 220 -16.57 -18.52 5.30
C GLY A 220 -16.73 -17.24 4.48
N GLN A 221 -17.88 -16.57 4.62
CA GLN A 221 -18.17 -15.29 3.96
C GLN A 221 -17.61 -14.08 4.72
N GLY A 222 -17.11 -14.27 5.94
CA GLY A 222 -16.50 -13.19 6.73
C GLY A 222 -17.44 -12.11 7.23
N THR A 223 -18.73 -12.42 7.32
CA THR A 223 -19.74 -11.49 7.83
C THR A 223 -19.72 -11.41 9.35
N ASP A 224 -19.28 -12.46 10.06
CA ASP A 224 -19.09 -12.48 11.51
C ASP A 224 -17.65 -12.04 11.86
N PRO A 225 -17.45 -11.03 12.72
CA PRO A 225 -16.14 -10.69 13.25
C PRO A 225 -15.38 -11.86 13.89
N ALA A 226 -16.08 -12.85 14.47
CA ALA A 226 -15.48 -14.05 15.05
C ALA A 226 -14.83 -14.97 14.00
N ASP A 227 -15.23 -14.87 12.72
CA ASP A 227 -14.63 -15.61 11.61
C ASP A 227 -13.30 -14.98 11.14
N ARG A 228 -12.89 -13.87 11.73
CA ARG A 228 -11.72 -13.11 11.30
C ARG A 228 -10.59 -13.14 12.32
N PHE A 229 -9.38 -13.37 11.83
CA PHE A 229 -8.16 -13.06 12.57
C PHE A 229 -7.35 -11.99 11.85
N MET A 230 -6.53 -11.28 12.60
CA MET A 230 -5.58 -10.30 12.07
C MET A 230 -4.28 -10.41 12.85
N VAL A 231 -3.17 -10.56 12.13
CA VAL A 231 -1.84 -10.68 12.73
C VAL A 231 -0.88 -9.79 11.97
N ASP A 232 -0.10 -9.00 12.70
CA ASP A 232 1.04 -8.28 12.12
C ASP A 232 2.15 -9.30 11.79
N ILE A 233 2.51 -9.41 10.52
CA ILE A 233 3.48 -10.41 10.06
C ILE A 233 4.92 -9.92 10.07
N ARG A 234 5.19 -8.72 10.58
CA ARG A 234 6.58 -8.20 10.68
C ARG A 234 7.42 -8.94 11.72
N GLY A 235 6.80 -9.69 12.63
CA GLY A 235 7.42 -10.75 13.42
C GLY A 235 6.33 -11.66 14.00
N PRO A 236 6.54 -12.98 14.21
CA PRO A 236 7.70 -13.85 13.94
C PRO A 236 7.59 -14.63 12.61
N PHE A 237 7.05 -14.01 11.55
CA PHE A 237 6.82 -14.67 10.27
C PHE A 237 7.99 -14.45 9.31
N LYS A 238 8.37 -15.48 8.56
CA LYS A 238 9.26 -15.32 7.42
C LYS A 238 8.45 -15.06 6.17
N ILE A 239 8.80 -13.98 5.48
CA ILE A 239 8.27 -13.60 4.18
C ILE A 239 9.29 -14.00 3.11
N GLY A 240 8.99 -15.06 2.36
CA GLY A 240 9.74 -15.49 1.18
C GLY A 240 9.28 -14.73 -0.07
N ALA A 241 10.23 -14.44 -0.97
CA ALA A 241 9.95 -13.84 -2.28
C ALA A 241 9.04 -14.75 -3.13
#